data_AF-A0A850MGF8-F1
#
_entry.id   AF-A0A850MGF8-F1
#
_cell.length_a   1.000
_cell.length_b   1.000
_cell.length_c   1.000
_cell.angle_alpha   90.00
_cell.angle_beta   90.00
_cell.angle_gamma   90.00
#
_symmetry.space_group_name_H-M   'P 1'
#
loop_
_entity.id
_entity.type
_entity.pdbx_description
1 polymer ?
#
loop_
_entity_poly.entity_id
_entity_poly.type
_entity_poly.pdbx_seq_one_letter_code
_entity_poly.pdbx_strand_id
1 'polypeptide(L)'
;MSIDWAQVLEKPDRSFKVPGTLLLQQRNKIEKLQKSLDELKAAKTESDQNVSSLTLRIETVLGELETKKGKITEQDEQVDKLKEVLAGLEDNLASNNEERKQLTERITELEGTLTSKEAELSEAANAASQLQELGAKVAEIPELQTQLSEKEAKISELENQIAQAGEGLQKKVELLENEKSSFEEQYKLKEAEIAEKNELTNALQAKVEELEKSLGVYTAPEPAAAPAAAGEVGAKASVIKSQIPWKSGTGVHVCPDCGSNRTEDMKDKSKVLYVAAGTPIYAKKKRCLNCGTEWAVD
;
A
#
# COMPACT_ATOMS: atom_id res chain seq x y z
N MET A 1 -105.79 -105.04 -8.02
CA MET A 1 -107.16 -104.72 -8.47
C MET A 1 -107.44 -103.29 -8.07
N SER A 2 -107.56 -102.38 -9.04
CA SER A 2 -108.03 -101.02 -8.76
C SER A 2 -109.54 -101.07 -8.61
N ILE A 3 -110.11 -100.35 -7.64
CA ILE A 3 -111.55 -100.10 -7.60
C ILE A 3 -111.87 -99.30 -8.87
N ASP A 4 -112.84 -99.77 -9.65
CA ASP A 4 -113.36 -99.02 -10.79
C ASP A 4 -114.34 -97.97 -10.26
N TRP A 5 -113.79 -96.81 -9.90
CA TRP A 5 -114.54 -95.72 -9.30
C TRP A 5 -115.65 -95.20 -10.22
N ALA A 6 -115.56 -95.42 -11.54
CA ALA A 6 -116.61 -95.05 -12.48
C ALA A 6 -117.89 -95.87 -12.26
N GLN A 7 -117.79 -97.18 -12.00
CA GLN A 7 -118.95 -98.06 -11.72
C GLN A 7 -119.62 -97.77 -10.37
N VAL A 8 -118.86 -97.29 -9.38
CA VAL A 8 -119.39 -96.92 -8.06
C VAL A 8 -120.15 -95.60 -8.11
N LEU A 9 -119.70 -94.65 -8.94
CA LEU A 9 -120.34 -93.34 -9.14
C LEU A 9 -121.67 -93.44 -9.92
N GLU A 10 -121.82 -94.42 -10.81
CA GLU A 10 -123.06 -94.61 -11.60
C GLU A 10 -124.23 -95.21 -10.79
N LYS A 11 -123.98 -95.91 -9.67
CA LYS A 11 -125.01 -96.55 -8.84
C LYS A 11 -124.69 -96.48 -7.35
N PRO A 12 -124.93 -95.34 -6.68
CA PRO A 12 -124.53 -95.11 -5.28
C PRO A 12 -125.28 -95.98 -4.26
N ASP A 13 -126.46 -96.50 -4.60
CA ASP A 13 -127.31 -97.27 -3.67
C ASP A 13 -127.00 -98.77 -3.60
N ARG A 14 -126.01 -99.28 -4.37
CA ARG A 14 -125.59 -100.69 -4.33
C ARG A 14 -124.43 -100.91 -3.36
N SER A 15 -124.49 -101.98 -2.58
CA SER A 15 -123.37 -102.38 -1.70
C SER A 15 -122.26 -103.05 -2.50
N PHE A 16 -121.09 -102.41 -2.53
CA PHE A 16 -119.88 -102.96 -3.16
C PHE A 16 -118.97 -103.56 -2.07
N LYS A 17 -118.66 -104.86 -2.16
CA LYS A 17 -117.72 -105.53 -1.24
C LYS A 17 -116.28 -105.17 -1.61
N VAL A 18 -115.66 -104.30 -0.81
CA VAL A 18 -114.23 -103.95 -0.94
C VAL A 18 -113.41 -104.85 0.00
N PRO A 19 -112.33 -105.50 -0.48
CA PRO A 19 -111.43 -106.27 0.38
C PRO A 19 -110.77 -105.38 1.45
N GLY A 20 -110.82 -105.78 2.73
CA GLY A 20 -110.21 -105.04 3.84
C GLY A 20 -108.69 -104.82 3.69
N THR A 21 -108.00 -105.72 2.98
CA THR A 21 -106.58 -105.59 2.63
C THR A 21 -106.31 -104.42 1.69
N LEU A 22 -107.21 -104.14 0.74
CA LEU A 22 -107.09 -103.01 -0.18
C LEU A 22 -107.29 -101.67 0.55
N LEU A 23 -108.25 -101.61 1.48
CA LEU A 23 -108.48 -100.43 2.33
C LEU A 23 -107.26 -100.15 3.24
N LEU A 24 -106.64 -101.19 3.81
CA LEU A 24 -105.40 -101.06 4.59
C LEU A 24 -104.22 -100.57 3.73
N GLN A 25 -104.06 -101.09 2.51
CA GLN A 25 -103.03 -100.61 1.58
C GLN A 25 -103.23 -99.14 1.20
N GLN A 26 -104.47 -98.72 0.92
CA GLN A 26 -104.81 -97.33 0.64
C GLN A 26 -104.54 -96.44 1.85
N ARG A 27 -104.90 -96.87 3.07
CA ARG A 27 -104.59 -96.15 4.32
C ARG A 27 -103.08 -95.97 4.51
N ASN A 28 -102.29 -97.02 4.34
CA ASN A 28 -100.83 -96.95 4.45
C ASN A 28 -100.22 -96.00 3.39
N LYS A 29 -100.78 -96.00 2.18
CA LYS A 29 -100.36 -95.05 1.13
C LYS A 29 -100.72 -93.61 1.50
N ILE A 30 -101.92 -93.37 2.03
CA ILE A 30 -102.34 -92.05 2.51
C ILE A 30 -101.42 -91.59 3.64
N GLU A 31 -101.09 -92.44 4.60
CA GLU A 31 -100.19 -92.09 5.70
C GLU A 31 -98.78 -91.74 5.21
N LYS A 32 -98.24 -92.51 4.26
CA LYS A 32 -96.94 -92.18 3.62
C LYS A 32 -96.99 -90.85 2.89
N LEU A 33 -98.04 -90.60 2.11
CA LEU A 33 -98.23 -89.32 1.40
C LEU A 33 -98.39 -88.15 2.36
N GLN A 34 -99.07 -88.34 3.51
CA GLN A 34 -99.18 -87.33 4.56
C GLN A 34 -97.81 -87.00 5.16
N LYS A 35 -97.01 -88.02 5.53
CA LYS A 35 -95.65 -87.80 6.03
C LYS A 35 -94.78 -87.03 5.02
N SER A 36 -94.78 -87.46 3.76
CA SER A 36 -94.04 -86.75 2.71
C SER A 36 -94.55 -85.33 2.47
N LEU A 37 -95.86 -85.09 2.59
CA LEU A 37 -96.44 -83.75 2.48
C LEU A 37 -95.97 -82.85 3.63
N ASP A 38 -95.90 -83.36 4.85
CA ASP A 38 -95.46 -82.60 6.01
C ASP A 38 -93.94 -82.33 5.98
N GLU A 39 -93.14 -83.30 5.53
CA GLU A 39 -91.71 -83.12 5.25
C GLU A 39 -91.48 -82.05 4.18
N LEU A 40 -92.26 -82.07 3.09
CA LEU A 40 -92.18 -81.08 2.02
C LEU A 40 -92.58 -79.68 2.50
N LYS A 41 -93.60 -79.57 3.37
CA LYS A 41 -93.98 -78.28 3.97
C LYS A 41 -92.87 -77.73 4.85
N ALA A 42 -92.25 -78.57 5.68
CA ALA A 42 -91.14 -78.17 6.54
C ALA A 42 -89.93 -77.70 5.70
N ALA A 43 -89.55 -78.46 4.68
CA ALA A 43 -88.49 -78.09 3.75
C ALA A 43 -88.81 -76.78 2.99
N LYS A 44 -90.06 -76.58 2.57
CA LYS A 44 -90.50 -75.33 1.96
C LYS A 44 -90.36 -74.15 2.93
N THR A 45 -90.80 -74.30 4.17
CA THR A 45 -90.67 -73.22 5.17
C THR A 45 -89.21 -72.88 5.47
N GLU A 46 -88.32 -73.88 5.54
CA GLU A 46 -86.87 -73.65 5.70
C GLU A 46 -86.29 -72.93 4.49
N SER A 47 -86.67 -73.35 3.27
CA SER A 47 -86.25 -72.68 2.04
C SER A 47 -86.76 -71.23 1.99
N ASP A 48 -88.00 -70.96 2.38
CA ASP A 48 -88.58 -69.61 2.42
C ASP A 48 -87.83 -68.70 3.43
N GLN A 49 -87.43 -69.25 4.58
CA GLN A 49 -86.58 -68.56 5.57
C GLN A 49 -85.19 -68.26 5.03
N ASN A 50 -84.55 -69.23 4.37
CA ASN A 50 -83.23 -69.05 3.76
C ASN A 50 -83.26 -67.99 2.65
N VAL A 51 -84.27 -68.01 1.78
CA VAL A 51 -84.48 -66.99 0.74
C VAL A 51 -84.63 -65.60 1.37
N SER A 52 -85.41 -65.48 2.44
CA SER A 52 -85.59 -64.19 3.15
C SER A 52 -84.27 -63.68 3.75
N SER A 53 -83.49 -64.56 4.38
CA SER A 53 -82.17 -64.21 4.94
C SER A 53 -81.17 -63.76 3.86
N LEU A 54 -81.11 -64.51 2.76
CA LEU A 54 -80.25 -64.17 1.62
C LEU A 54 -80.67 -62.85 0.97
N THR A 55 -81.98 -62.58 0.88
CA THR A 55 -82.51 -61.31 0.36
C THR A 55 -82.03 -60.13 1.18
N LEU A 56 -82.17 -60.18 2.51
CA LEU A 56 -81.68 -59.12 3.41
C LEU A 56 -80.16 -58.93 3.31
N ARG A 57 -79.40 -60.03 3.17
CA ARG A 57 -77.94 -59.96 3.01
C ARG A 57 -77.55 -59.30 1.68
N ILE A 58 -78.25 -59.60 0.59
CA ILE A 58 -78.04 -58.96 -0.71
C ILE A 58 -78.34 -57.47 -0.61
N GLU A 59 -79.46 -57.07 0.00
CA GLU A 59 -79.81 -55.66 0.19
C GLU A 59 -78.74 -54.91 1.01
N THR A 60 -78.22 -55.54 2.07
CA THR A 60 -77.14 -54.98 2.89
C THR A 60 -75.87 -54.77 2.08
N VAL A 61 -75.43 -55.78 1.32
CA VAL A 61 -74.22 -55.70 0.49
C VAL A 61 -74.38 -54.66 -0.62
N LEU A 62 -75.56 -54.53 -1.22
CA LEU A 62 -75.85 -53.48 -2.21
C LEU A 62 -75.73 -52.08 -1.61
N GLY A 63 -76.24 -51.87 -0.40
CA GLY A 63 -76.08 -50.62 0.33
C GLY A 63 -74.61 -50.30 0.61
N GLU A 64 -73.85 -51.27 1.11
CA GLU A 64 -72.40 -51.10 1.34
C GLU A 64 -71.64 -50.80 0.04
N LEU A 65 -72.01 -51.44 -1.07
CA LEU A 65 -71.38 -51.23 -2.37
C LEU A 65 -71.64 -49.80 -2.88
N GLU A 66 -72.86 -49.29 -2.74
CA GLU A 66 -73.18 -47.93 -3.17
C GLU A 66 -72.48 -46.88 -2.29
N THR A 67 -72.38 -47.11 -0.97
CA THR A 67 -71.61 -46.20 -0.10
C THR A 67 -70.12 -46.18 -0.43
N LYS A 68 -69.52 -47.35 -0.73
CA LYS A 68 -68.11 -47.43 -1.15
C LYS A 68 -67.89 -46.75 -2.50
N LYS A 69 -68.83 -46.92 -3.45
CA LYS A 69 -68.78 -46.25 -4.75
C LYS A 69 -68.80 -44.73 -4.59
N GLY A 70 -69.66 -44.19 -3.72
CA GLY A 70 -69.68 -42.75 -3.41
C GLY A 70 -68.36 -42.23 -2.80
N LYS A 71 -67.72 -43.02 -1.93
CA LYS A 71 -66.39 -42.67 -1.38
C LYS A 71 -65.30 -42.68 -2.44
N ILE A 72 -65.34 -43.64 -3.38
CA ILE A 72 -64.37 -43.70 -4.49
C ILE A 72 -64.51 -42.44 -5.36
N THR A 73 -65.73 -42.06 -5.72
CA THR A 73 -65.95 -40.84 -6.52
C THR A 73 -65.48 -39.57 -5.80
N GLU A 74 -65.70 -39.46 -4.49
CA GLU A 74 -65.20 -38.34 -3.70
C GLU A 74 -63.66 -38.31 -3.63
N GLN A 75 -63.03 -39.47 -3.47
CA GLN A 75 -61.58 -39.58 -3.47
C GLN A 75 -60.98 -39.25 -4.84
N ASP A 76 -61.62 -39.65 -5.94
CA ASP A 76 -61.20 -39.30 -7.30
C ASP A 76 -61.24 -37.78 -7.51
N GLU A 77 -62.31 -37.10 -7.07
CA GLU A 77 -62.40 -35.64 -7.12
C GLU A 77 -61.31 -34.95 -6.29
N GLN A 78 -60.97 -35.50 -5.11
CA GLN A 78 -59.87 -34.97 -4.28
C GLN A 78 -58.51 -35.16 -4.97
N VAL A 79 -58.29 -36.31 -5.60
CA VAL A 79 -57.06 -36.60 -6.36
C VAL A 79 -56.90 -35.61 -7.51
N ASP A 80 -57.97 -35.31 -8.24
CA ASP A 80 -57.90 -34.35 -9.36
C ASP A 80 -57.62 -32.92 -8.90
N LYS A 81 -58.23 -32.49 -7.78
CA LYS A 81 -57.88 -31.19 -7.15
C LYS A 81 -56.42 -31.13 -6.72
N LEU A 82 -55.89 -32.21 -6.14
CA LEU A 82 -54.49 -32.28 -5.73
C LEU A 82 -53.54 -32.21 -6.93
N LYS A 83 -53.89 -32.85 -8.05
CA LYS A 83 -53.10 -32.75 -9.30
C LYS A 83 -53.06 -31.32 -9.82
N GLU A 84 -54.18 -30.60 -9.78
CA GLU A 84 -54.25 -29.20 -10.22
C GLU A 84 -53.37 -28.30 -9.34
N VAL A 85 -53.43 -28.49 -8.01
CA VAL A 85 -52.57 -27.75 -7.07
C VAL A 85 -51.10 -28.07 -7.30
N LEU A 86 -50.75 -29.34 -7.55
CA LEU A 86 -49.37 -29.73 -7.84
C LEU A 86 -48.85 -29.06 -9.12
N ALA A 87 -49.64 -29.04 -10.19
CA ALA A 87 -49.26 -28.34 -11.43
C ALA A 87 -49.02 -26.84 -11.18
N GLY A 88 -49.90 -26.18 -10.42
CA GLY A 88 -49.72 -24.77 -10.08
C GLY A 88 -48.47 -24.51 -9.21
N LEU A 89 -48.13 -25.42 -8.31
CA LEU A 89 -46.90 -25.32 -7.51
C LEU A 89 -45.63 -25.54 -8.36
N GLU A 90 -45.68 -26.45 -9.33
CA GLU A 90 -44.59 -26.69 -10.28
C GLU A 90 -44.33 -25.45 -11.16
N ASP A 91 -45.37 -24.81 -11.67
CA ASP A 91 -45.28 -23.57 -12.44
C ASP A 91 -44.68 -22.42 -11.61
N ASN A 92 -45.15 -22.26 -10.35
CA ASN A 92 -44.61 -21.26 -9.44
C ASN A 92 -43.13 -21.51 -9.10
N LEU A 93 -42.75 -22.77 -8.91
CA LEU A 93 -41.37 -23.16 -8.65
C LEU A 93 -40.48 -22.87 -9.86
N ALA A 94 -40.96 -23.14 -11.08
CA ALA A 94 -40.25 -22.79 -12.31
C ALA A 94 -40.07 -21.27 -12.45
N SER A 95 -41.12 -20.48 -12.20
CA SER A 95 -41.06 -19.01 -12.23
C SER A 95 -40.06 -18.45 -11.22
N ASN A 96 -40.11 -18.91 -9.97
CA ASN A 96 -39.19 -18.47 -8.92
C ASN A 96 -37.74 -18.87 -9.21
N ASN A 97 -37.52 -20.02 -9.87
CA ASN A 97 -36.19 -20.45 -10.28
C ASN A 97 -35.59 -19.50 -11.33
N GLU A 98 -36.40 -19.06 -12.28
CA GLU A 98 -35.98 -18.11 -13.32
C GLU A 98 -35.69 -16.72 -12.71
N GLU A 99 -36.56 -16.22 -11.83
CA GLU A 99 -36.32 -14.95 -11.13
C GLU A 99 -35.01 -15.00 -10.32
N ARG A 100 -34.79 -16.10 -9.59
CA ARG A 100 -33.54 -16.30 -8.83
C ARG A 100 -32.30 -16.31 -9.75
N LYS A 101 -32.40 -16.90 -10.95
CA LYS A 101 -31.31 -16.90 -11.92
C LYS A 101 -31.01 -15.47 -12.39
N GLN A 102 -32.02 -14.69 -12.73
CA GLN A 102 -31.87 -13.28 -13.14
C GLN A 102 -31.28 -12.42 -12.02
N LEU A 103 -31.73 -12.60 -10.77
CA LEU A 103 -31.16 -11.92 -9.61
C LEU A 103 -29.69 -12.30 -9.40
N THR A 104 -29.34 -13.57 -9.60
CA THR A 104 -27.94 -14.04 -9.48
C THR A 104 -27.05 -13.38 -10.54
N GLU A 105 -27.49 -13.34 -11.80
CA GLU A 105 -26.77 -12.68 -12.88
C GLU A 105 -26.58 -11.17 -12.60
N ARG A 106 -27.62 -10.51 -12.08
CA ARG A 106 -27.54 -9.09 -11.71
C ARG A 106 -26.57 -8.82 -10.56
N ILE A 107 -26.51 -9.72 -9.56
CA ILE A 107 -25.53 -9.62 -8.47
C ILE A 107 -24.11 -9.71 -9.04
N THR A 108 -23.84 -10.70 -9.90
CA THR A 108 -22.50 -10.85 -10.52
C THR A 108 -22.10 -9.61 -11.34
N GLU A 109 -23.03 -8.99 -12.07
CA GLU A 109 -22.77 -7.75 -12.81
C GLU A 109 -22.44 -6.57 -11.87
N LEU A 110 -23.19 -6.43 -10.77
CA LEU A 110 -22.97 -5.39 -9.78
C LEU A 110 -21.62 -5.57 -9.05
N GLU A 111 -21.25 -6.81 -8.71
CA GLU A 111 -19.93 -7.13 -8.15
C GLU A 111 -18.79 -6.78 -9.12
N GLY A 112 -18.96 -7.07 -10.42
CA GLY A 112 -18.02 -6.64 -11.45
C GLY A 112 -17.89 -5.12 -11.57
N THR A 113 -19.01 -4.40 -11.44
CA THR A 113 -19.01 -2.93 -11.45
C THR A 113 -18.34 -2.35 -10.19
N LEU A 114 -18.60 -2.94 -9.03
CA LEU A 114 -18.01 -2.53 -7.75
C LEU A 114 -16.49 -2.67 -7.79
N THR A 115 -15.99 -3.82 -8.22
CA THR A 115 -14.53 -4.07 -8.32
C THR A 115 -13.85 -3.11 -9.30
N SER A 116 -14.49 -2.79 -10.43
CA SER A 116 -14.00 -1.75 -11.35
C SER A 116 -13.93 -0.37 -10.69
N LYS A 117 -14.96 0.00 -9.92
CA LYS A 117 -15.00 1.30 -9.24
C LYS A 117 -14.00 1.39 -8.09
N GLU A 118 -13.74 0.30 -7.38
CA GLU A 118 -12.68 0.22 -6.36
C GLU A 118 -11.29 0.41 -6.98
N ALA A 119 -11.04 -0.16 -8.15
CA ALA A 119 -9.79 0.07 -8.89
C ALA A 119 -9.62 1.54 -9.30
N GLU A 120 -10.66 2.15 -9.90
CA GLU A 120 -10.66 3.57 -10.25
C GLU A 120 -10.40 4.48 -9.03
N LEU A 121 -10.99 4.15 -7.88
CA LEU A 121 -10.81 4.93 -6.65
C LEU A 121 -9.39 4.81 -6.10
N SER A 122 -8.78 3.63 -6.20
CA SER A 122 -7.37 3.42 -5.84
C SER A 122 -6.43 4.24 -6.73
N GLU A 123 -6.68 4.26 -8.04
CA GLU A 123 -5.91 5.08 -8.99
C GLU A 123 -6.06 6.57 -8.68
N ALA A 124 -7.27 7.05 -8.42
CA ALA A 124 -7.52 8.43 -8.05
C ALA A 124 -6.82 8.83 -6.74
N ALA A 125 -6.81 7.94 -5.74
CA ALA A 125 -6.10 8.17 -4.47
C ALA A 125 -4.58 8.27 -4.67
N ASN A 126 -4.00 7.44 -5.53
CA ASN A 126 -2.58 7.51 -5.88
C ASN A 126 -2.25 8.81 -6.61
N ALA A 127 -3.08 9.22 -7.57
CA ALA A 127 -2.93 10.49 -8.27
C ALA A 127 -3.01 11.70 -7.31
N ALA A 128 -3.92 11.67 -6.34
CA ALA A 128 -4.04 12.71 -5.32
C ALA A 128 -2.76 12.82 -4.46
N SER A 129 -2.17 11.69 -4.08
CA SER A 129 -0.90 11.66 -3.32
C SER A 129 0.27 12.24 -4.13
N GLN A 130 0.35 11.94 -5.43
CA GLN A 130 1.35 12.54 -6.33
C GLN A 130 1.17 14.06 -6.46
N LEU A 131 -0.08 14.54 -6.56
CA LEU A 131 -0.38 15.97 -6.59
C LEU A 131 0.03 16.66 -5.28
N GLN A 132 -0.15 16.01 -4.13
CA GLN A 132 0.29 16.54 -2.85
C GLN A 132 1.82 16.68 -2.77
N GLU A 133 2.57 15.70 -3.29
CA GLU A 133 4.03 15.78 -3.38
C GLU A 133 4.49 16.92 -4.31
N LEU A 134 3.84 17.08 -5.45
CA LEU A 134 4.10 18.22 -6.35
C LEU A 134 3.77 19.55 -5.68
N GLY A 135 2.68 19.63 -4.92
CA GLY A 135 2.32 20.82 -4.14
C GLY A 135 3.42 21.20 -3.12
N ALA A 136 4.02 20.22 -2.45
CA ALA A 136 5.14 20.46 -1.54
C ALA A 136 6.37 21.01 -2.28
N LYS A 137 6.72 20.44 -3.45
CA LYS A 137 7.84 20.94 -4.28
C LYS A 137 7.59 22.35 -4.80
N VAL A 138 6.36 22.68 -5.17
CA VAL A 138 5.98 24.04 -5.58
C VAL A 138 6.10 25.02 -4.41
N ALA A 139 5.78 24.61 -3.19
CA ALA A 139 5.93 25.43 -1.99
C ALA A 139 7.40 25.71 -1.61
N GLU A 140 8.36 24.94 -2.12
CA GLU A 140 9.81 25.20 -1.94
C GLU A 140 10.33 26.29 -2.90
N ILE A 141 9.61 26.61 -3.98
CA ILE A 141 10.05 27.59 -4.99
C ILE A 141 10.28 29.00 -4.40
N PRO A 142 9.40 29.57 -3.56
CA PRO A 142 9.62 30.91 -3.00
C PRO A 142 10.87 31.01 -2.13
N GLU A 143 11.19 29.95 -1.38
CA GLU A 143 12.41 29.89 -0.55
C GLU A 143 13.64 29.87 -1.44
N LEU A 144 13.65 29.03 -2.48
CA LEU A 144 14.74 29.00 -3.46
C LEU A 144 14.89 30.34 -4.20
N GLN A 145 13.79 31.01 -4.53
CA GLN A 145 13.81 32.36 -5.13
C GLN A 145 14.40 33.40 -4.17
N THR A 146 14.07 33.33 -2.88
CA THR A 146 14.63 34.22 -1.86
C THR A 146 16.13 34.01 -1.74
N GLN A 147 16.57 32.75 -1.64
CA GLN A 147 17.99 32.40 -1.60
C GLN A 147 18.73 32.87 -2.85
N LEU A 148 18.12 32.73 -4.04
CA LEU A 148 18.71 33.22 -5.29
C LEU A 148 18.92 34.74 -5.23
N SER A 149 17.91 35.50 -4.82
CA SER A 149 17.98 36.96 -4.69
C SER A 149 19.05 37.41 -3.68
N GLU A 150 19.17 36.72 -2.54
CA GLU A 150 20.23 37.01 -1.56
C GLU A 150 21.64 36.76 -2.12
N LYS A 151 21.81 35.68 -2.90
CA LYS A 151 23.08 35.39 -3.56
C LYS A 151 23.41 36.43 -4.62
N GLU A 152 22.43 36.87 -5.41
CA GLU A 152 22.58 37.94 -6.40
C GLU A 152 23.00 39.27 -5.74
N ALA A 153 22.35 39.66 -4.64
CA ALA A 153 22.71 40.84 -3.88
C ALA A 153 24.16 40.75 -3.34
N LYS A 154 24.57 39.57 -2.86
CA LYS A 154 25.93 39.35 -2.37
C LYS A 154 26.97 39.39 -3.49
N ILE A 155 26.63 38.89 -4.68
CA ILE A 155 27.50 39.00 -5.86
C ILE A 155 27.70 40.47 -6.20
N SER A 156 26.63 41.25 -6.29
CA SER A 156 26.72 42.69 -6.58
C SER A 156 27.55 43.46 -5.55
N GLU A 157 27.41 43.13 -4.27
CA GLU A 157 28.25 43.70 -3.20
C GLU A 157 29.73 43.35 -3.37
N LEU A 158 30.06 42.09 -3.67
CA LEU A 158 31.44 41.67 -3.92
C LEU A 158 32.03 42.31 -5.18
N GLU A 159 31.24 42.47 -6.24
CA GLU A 159 31.64 43.18 -7.45
C GLU A 159 31.98 44.64 -7.16
N ASN A 160 31.16 45.34 -6.35
CA ASN A 160 31.45 46.70 -5.91
C ASN A 160 32.74 46.78 -5.08
N GLN A 161 32.96 45.84 -4.16
CA GLN A 161 34.20 45.78 -3.36
C GLN A 161 35.44 45.55 -4.24
N ILE A 162 35.34 44.68 -5.24
CA ILE A 162 36.42 44.44 -6.22
C ILE A 162 36.71 45.72 -7.00
N ALA A 163 35.68 46.44 -7.47
CA ALA A 163 35.84 47.70 -8.20
C ALA A 163 36.55 48.76 -7.35
N GLN A 164 36.10 48.96 -6.10
CA GLN A 164 36.73 49.90 -5.17
C GLN A 164 38.18 49.54 -4.85
N ALA A 165 38.46 48.25 -4.63
CA ALA A 165 39.82 47.77 -4.41
C ALA A 165 40.70 48.01 -5.65
N GLY A 166 40.15 47.81 -6.85
CA GLY A 166 40.80 48.11 -8.12
C GLY A 166 41.19 49.59 -8.25
N GLU A 167 40.25 50.51 -8.00
CA GLU A 167 40.52 51.95 -7.99
C GLU A 167 41.57 52.34 -6.95
N GLY A 168 41.47 51.77 -5.74
CA GLY A 168 42.43 52.02 -4.66
C GLY A 168 43.85 51.55 -5.01
N LEU A 169 43.97 50.39 -5.66
CA LEU A 169 45.24 49.89 -6.18
C LEU A 169 45.78 50.78 -7.29
N GLN A 170 44.93 51.25 -8.20
CA GLN A 170 45.34 52.13 -9.29
C GLN A 170 45.87 53.48 -8.80
N LYS A 171 45.22 54.09 -7.81
CA LYS A 171 45.73 55.30 -7.14
C LYS A 171 47.07 55.09 -6.45
N LYS A 172 47.29 53.93 -5.83
CA LYS A 172 48.59 53.58 -5.22
C LYS A 172 49.68 53.42 -6.27
N VAL A 173 49.37 52.79 -7.40
CA VAL A 173 50.31 52.68 -8.53
C VAL A 173 50.71 54.07 -9.00
N GLU A 174 49.74 54.97 -9.22
CA GLU A 174 49.99 56.34 -9.68
C GLU A 174 50.84 57.16 -8.67
N LEU A 175 50.56 57.02 -7.37
CA LEU A 175 51.39 57.63 -6.31
C LEU A 175 52.83 57.11 -6.34
N LEU A 176 53.02 55.78 -6.41
CA LEU A 176 54.35 55.17 -6.47
C LEU A 176 55.11 55.59 -7.74
N GLU A 177 54.41 55.76 -8.86
CA GLU A 177 54.98 56.24 -10.13
C GLU A 177 55.47 57.69 -10.01
N ASN A 178 54.67 58.56 -9.36
CA ASN A 178 55.05 59.93 -9.05
C ASN A 178 56.24 59.99 -8.08
N GLU A 179 56.21 59.25 -6.98
CA GLU A 179 57.34 59.15 -6.04
C GLU A 179 58.61 58.69 -6.75
N LYS A 180 58.52 57.65 -7.59
CA LYS A 180 59.64 57.17 -8.40
C LYS A 180 60.22 58.27 -9.29
N SER A 181 59.38 59.04 -9.99
CA SER A 181 59.86 60.17 -10.82
C SER A 181 60.58 61.24 -10.00
N SER A 182 60.07 61.56 -8.81
CA SER A 182 60.71 62.54 -7.91
C SER A 182 62.05 62.05 -7.38
N PHE A 183 62.16 60.75 -7.08
CA PHE A 183 63.43 60.14 -6.68
C PHE A 183 64.41 60.10 -7.85
N GLU A 184 63.97 59.80 -9.07
CA GLU A 184 64.82 59.86 -10.27
C GLU A 184 65.38 61.27 -10.53
N GLU A 185 64.56 62.31 -10.33
CA GLU A 185 65.00 63.70 -10.46
C GLU A 185 66.00 64.09 -9.37
N GLN A 186 65.73 63.73 -8.11
CA GLN A 186 66.70 63.89 -7.02
C GLN A 186 68.01 63.15 -7.29
N TYR A 187 67.93 61.94 -7.85
CA TYR A 187 69.11 61.15 -8.20
C TYR A 187 69.96 61.86 -9.25
N LYS A 188 69.35 62.41 -10.30
CA LYS A 188 70.05 63.22 -11.32
C LYS A 188 70.71 64.47 -10.74
N LEU A 189 70.03 65.17 -9.83
CA LEU A 189 70.61 66.33 -9.14
C LEU A 189 71.82 65.94 -8.29
N LYS A 190 71.73 64.84 -7.54
CA LYS A 190 72.84 64.32 -6.75
C LYS A 190 73.99 63.84 -7.62
N GLU A 191 73.70 63.21 -8.76
CA GLU A 191 74.69 62.79 -9.73
C GLU A 191 75.44 64.00 -10.33
N ALA A 192 74.72 65.09 -10.64
CA ALA A 192 75.32 66.36 -11.06
C ALA A 192 76.17 67.01 -9.95
N GLU A 193 75.68 67.02 -8.70
CA GLU A 193 76.44 67.54 -7.54
C GLU A 193 77.72 66.72 -7.30
N ILE A 194 77.65 65.39 -7.47
CA ILE A 194 78.82 64.51 -7.41
C ILE A 194 79.79 64.83 -8.55
N ALA A 195 79.30 65.05 -9.77
CA ALA A 195 80.14 65.45 -10.91
C ALA A 195 80.85 66.78 -10.64
N GLU A 196 80.14 67.80 -10.15
CA GLU A 196 80.71 69.10 -9.77
C GLU A 196 81.76 68.96 -8.64
N LYS A 197 81.45 68.19 -7.60
CA LYS A 197 82.41 67.89 -6.53
C LYS A 197 83.63 67.13 -7.05
N ASN A 198 83.46 66.22 -8.00
CA ASN A 198 84.57 65.51 -8.64
C ASN A 198 85.44 66.48 -9.46
N GLU A 199 84.85 67.41 -10.22
CA GLU A 199 85.59 68.46 -10.92
C GLU A 199 86.35 69.36 -9.94
N LEU A 200 85.72 69.77 -8.85
CA LEU A 200 86.36 70.56 -7.80
C LEU A 200 87.50 69.79 -7.13
N THR A 201 87.31 68.50 -6.87
CA THR A 201 88.34 67.62 -6.29
C THR A 201 89.50 67.47 -7.25
N ASN A 202 89.25 67.25 -8.54
CA ASN A 202 90.28 67.20 -9.58
C ASN A 202 91.03 68.54 -9.71
N ALA A 203 90.33 69.67 -9.63
CA ALA A 203 90.94 70.99 -9.67
C ALA A 203 91.78 71.29 -8.42
N LEU A 204 91.30 70.87 -7.23
CA LEU A 204 92.06 70.95 -5.99
C LEU A 204 93.27 70.02 -6.02
N GLN A 205 93.13 68.81 -6.55
CA GLN A 205 94.21 67.84 -6.70
C GLN A 205 95.27 68.34 -7.69
N ALA A 206 94.86 68.96 -8.80
CA ALA A 206 95.77 69.65 -9.72
C ALA A 206 96.49 70.83 -9.04
N LYS A 207 95.81 71.60 -8.18
CA LYS A 207 96.44 72.64 -7.35
C LYS A 207 97.38 72.06 -6.29
N VAL A 208 97.06 70.91 -5.70
CA VAL A 208 97.96 70.20 -4.78
C VAL A 208 99.18 69.70 -5.54
N GLU A 209 99.04 69.12 -6.73
CA GLU A 209 100.16 68.72 -7.59
C GLU A 209 101.00 69.93 -8.05
N GLU A 210 100.37 71.07 -8.33
CA GLU A 210 101.04 72.34 -8.64
C GLU A 210 101.75 72.91 -7.42
N LEU A 211 101.13 72.84 -6.24
CA LEU A 211 101.73 73.22 -4.96
C LEU A 211 102.88 72.27 -4.59
N GLU A 212 102.76 70.97 -4.80
CA GLU A 212 103.80 69.96 -4.60
C GLU A 212 104.96 70.13 -5.61
N LYS A 213 104.68 70.53 -6.86
CA LYS A 213 105.71 70.95 -7.83
C LYS A 213 106.38 72.26 -7.42
N SER A 214 105.63 73.21 -6.87
CA SER A 214 106.20 74.46 -6.32
C SER A 214 106.93 74.23 -4.98
N LEU A 215 106.64 73.13 -4.30
CA LEU A 215 107.27 72.65 -3.07
C LEU A 215 108.28 71.52 -3.31
N GLY A 216 108.79 71.39 -4.55
CA GLY A 216 110.01 70.66 -4.88
C GLY A 216 111.30 71.28 -4.29
N VAL A 217 111.19 72.07 -3.21
CA VAL A 217 112.28 72.65 -2.43
C VAL A 217 111.81 72.78 -0.95
N TYR A 218 112.41 71.97 -0.07
CA TYR A 218 112.57 72.10 1.40
C TYR A 218 111.50 71.60 2.41
N THR A 219 111.80 70.40 2.95
CA THR A 219 111.94 69.97 4.38
C THR A 219 110.84 70.18 5.45
N ALA A 220 110.35 69.03 5.99
CA ALA A 220 110.15 68.57 7.41
C ALA A 220 109.67 69.56 8.51
N PRO A 221 108.85 69.17 9.53
CA PRO A 221 108.91 67.92 10.32
C PRO A 221 107.58 67.29 10.86
N GLU A 222 107.70 66.08 11.42
CA GLU A 222 106.84 65.25 12.30
C GLU A 222 106.75 65.84 13.76
N PRO A 223 105.91 65.42 14.79
CA PRO A 223 104.84 64.39 14.97
C PRO A 223 103.53 64.81 15.74
N ALA A 224 102.61 63.83 15.95
CA ALA A 224 101.73 63.55 17.13
C ALA A 224 100.46 64.41 17.38
N ALA A 225 99.27 63.91 17.79
CA ALA A 225 98.78 62.61 18.26
C ALA A 225 97.22 62.53 18.29
N ALA A 226 96.67 61.31 18.11
CA ALA A 226 95.51 60.67 18.77
C ALA A 226 94.07 61.27 18.68
N PRO A 227 92.98 60.53 19.03
CA PRO A 227 92.75 59.07 19.13
C PRO A 227 91.52 58.59 18.30
N ALA A 228 91.33 57.28 18.13
CA ALA A 228 90.07 56.54 18.41
C ALA A 228 89.97 55.20 17.65
N ALA A 229 90.10 54.14 18.44
CA ALA A 229 89.32 52.90 18.46
C ALA A 229 89.18 52.07 17.16
N ALA A 230 89.93 50.97 17.19
CA ALA A 230 89.73 49.75 16.43
C ALA A 230 88.55 48.90 16.95
N GLY A 231 88.07 48.03 16.07
CA GLY A 231 87.40 46.75 16.38
C GLY A 231 85.94 46.85 16.77
N GLU A 232 85.06 45.87 16.52
CA GLU A 232 85.18 44.55 15.93
C GLU A 232 83.72 44.04 15.81
N VAL A 233 83.46 43.17 14.83
CA VAL A 233 82.60 41.97 14.92
C VAL A 233 81.21 42.11 15.55
N GLY A 234 80.17 41.83 14.75
CA GLY A 234 78.90 41.45 15.36
C GLY A 234 77.75 41.23 14.38
N ALA A 235 77.71 40.04 13.80
CA ALA A 235 76.49 39.44 13.29
C ALA A 235 75.30 39.69 14.24
N LYS A 236 74.14 40.03 13.67
CA LYS A 236 72.85 39.42 14.02
C LYS A 236 71.78 39.82 13.02
N ALA A 237 71.47 38.87 12.15
CA ALA A 237 70.14 38.69 11.63
C ALA A 237 69.15 38.66 12.81
N SER A 238 68.20 39.59 12.84
CA SER A 238 66.97 39.44 13.61
C SER A 238 65.81 39.33 12.62
N VAL A 239 65.61 38.07 12.22
CA VAL A 239 64.35 37.55 11.71
C VAL A 239 63.25 37.95 12.69
N ILE A 240 62.39 38.91 12.33
CA ILE A 240 61.12 39.11 13.01
C ILE A 240 60.15 38.09 12.44
N LYS A 241 60.23 36.87 12.99
CA LYS A 241 59.12 35.91 12.99
C LYS A 241 58.06 36.48 13.93
N SER A 242 57.03 37.12 13.37
CA SER A 242 55.78 37.29 14.11
C SER A 242 55.04 35.95 14.14
N GLN A 243 55.39 35.11 15.11
CA GLN A 243 54.50 34.08 15.61
C GLN A 243 53.32 34.79 16.28
N ILE A 244 52.13 34.68 15.69
CA ILE A 244 50.87 34.90 16.40
C ILE A 244 50.51 33.57 17.06
N PRO A 245 50.51 33.47 18.40
CA PRO A 245 49.98 32.32 19.10
C PRO A 245 48.45 32.41 19.11
N TRP A 246 47.79 31.63 18.25
CA TRP A 246 46.36 31.38 18.40
C TRP A 246 46.16 30.46 19.61
N LYS A 247 45.98 31.04 20.78
CA LYS A 247 45.20 30.44 21.87
C LYS A 247 43.74 30.78 21.60
N SER A 248 42.98 29.82 21.06
CA SER A 248 41.52 29.81 21.19
C SER A 248 41.12 28.41 21.65
N GLY A 249 40.55 28.36 22.84
CA GLY A 249 40.16 27.16 23.57
C GLY A 249 38.93 26.45 22.99
N THR A 250 39.04 25.95 21.77
CA THR A 250 38.14 24.95 21.21
C THR A 250 39.01 23.95 20.46
N GLY A 251 38.94 22.67 20.82
CA GLY A 251 39.88 21.62 20.40
C GLY A 251 40.16 21.62 18.89
N VAL A 252 41.29 22.19 18.50
CA VAL A 252 41.76 22.16 17.11
C VAL A 252 42.34 20.77 16.87
N HIS A 253 41.55 19.91 16.24
CA HIS A 253 42.00 18.58 15.85
C HIS A 253 42.92 18.71 14.63
N VAL A 254 44.18 18.33 14.84
CA VAL A 254 45.22 18.32 13.81
C VAL A 254 45.26 16.95 13.15
N CYS A 255 45.39 16.90 11.82
CA CYS A 255 45.52 15.65 11.10
C CYS A 255 46.80 14.91 11.52
N PRO A 256 46.71 13.63 11.93
CA PRO A 256 47.86 12.86 12.38
C PRO A 256 48.88 12.58 11.28
N ASP A 257 48.46 12.54 10.01
CA ASP A 257 49.36 12.22 8.88
C ASP A 257 50.09 13.43 8.30
N CYS A 258 49.45 14.60 8.23
CA CYS A 258 50.02 15.76 7.52
C CYS A 258 50.12 17.03 8.37
N GLY A 259 49.67 17.02 9.62
CA GLY A 259 49.74 18.19 10.51
C GLY A 259 48.80 19.34 10.12
N SER A 260 47.93 19.15 9.12
CA SER A 260 46.97 20.19 8.72
C SER A 260 45.84 20.34 9.75
N ASN A 261 45.42 21.58 9.99
CA ASN A 261 44.24 21.91 10.81
C ASN A 261 42.94 21.98 9.99
N ARG A 262 43.00 21.79 8.66
CA ARG A 262 41.83 21.77 7.79
C ARG A 262 41.16 20.40 7.85
N THR A 263 40.17 20.28 8.72
CA THR A 263 39.41 19.05 8.94
C THR A 263 37.92 19.28 8.75
N GLU A 264 37.22 18.26 8.25
CA GLU A 264 35.77 18.24 8.10
C GLU A 264 35.18 17.12 8.97
N ASP A 265 34.07 17.42 9.66
CA ASP A 265 33.34 16.44 10.46
C ASP A 265 32.40 15.62 9.57
N MET A 266 32.55 14.30 9.62
CA MET A 266 31.69 13.36 8.90
C MET A 266 31.04 12.36 9.85
N LYS A 267 29.84 11.89 9.50
CA LYS A 267 29.16 10.81 10.23
C LYS A 267 29.83 9.47 9.89
N ASP A 268 30.23 8.73 10.90
CA ASP A 268 30.74 7.38 10.74
C ASP A 268 29.59 6.37 10.72
N LYS A 269 29.11 6.05 9.52
CA LYS A 269 28.02 5.09 9.32
C LYS A 269 28.37 3.66 9.77
N SER A 270 29.65 3.36 10.01
CA SER A 270 30.07 2.04 10.50
C SER A 270 29.83 1.83 12.00
N LYS A 271 29.62 2.91 12.77
CA LYS A 271 29.44 2.86 14.24
C LYS A 271 28.20 3.64 14.67
N VAL A 272 27.13 2.92 15.01
CA VAL A 272 25.90 3.48 15.58
C VAL A 272 26.07 3.60 17.09
N LEU A 273 25.87 4.80 17.64
CA LEU A 273 25.95 5.04 19.08
C LEU A 273 24.67 4.61 19.78
N TYR A 274 23.52 5.04 19.28
CA TYR A 274 22.18 4.62 19.75
C TYR A 274 21.09 5.02 18.75
N VAL A 275 19.87 4.50 18.91
CA VAL A 275 18.71 4.79 18.05
C VAL A 275 17.68 5.57 18.86
N ALA A 276 17.33 6.78 18.43
CA ALA A 276 16.28 7.61 19.05
C ALA A 276 15.13 7.80 18.07
N ALA A 277 13.90 7.46 18.50
CA ALA A 277 12.68 7.57 17.68
C ALA A 277 12.82 6.95 16.27
N GLY A 278 13.44 5.77 16.18
CA GLY A 278 13.63 5.05 14.91
C GLY A 278 14.75 5.58 14.00
N THR A 279 15.44 6.66 14.38
CA THR A 279 16.56 7.22 13.61
C THR A 279 17.91 6.86 14.26
N PRO A 280 18.84 6.18 13.54
CA PRO A 280 20.15 5.85 14.08
C PRO A 280 21.04 7.10 14.17
N ILE A 281 21.66 7.29 15.34
CA ILE A 281 22.66 8.34 15.58
C ILE A 281 24.05 7.71 15.49
N TYR A 282 24.84 8.19 14.53
CA TYR A 282 26.17 7.67 14.21
C TYR A 282 27.27 8.42 14.98
N ALA A 283 28.39 7.73 15.22
CA ALA A 283 29.60 8.36 15.75
C ALA A 283 30.16 9.41 14.77
N LYS A 284 30.98 10.34 15.26
CA LYS A 284 31.66 11.35 14.43
C LYS A 284 33.07 10.89 14.11
N LYS A 285 33.50 11.11 12.88
CA LYS A 285 34.89 10.98 12.44
C LYS A 285 35.32 12.25 11.72
N LYS A 286 36.61 12.54 11.71
CA LYS A 286 37.18 13.68 10.98
C LYS A 286 37.88 13.21 9.72
N ARG A 287 37.78 14.00 8.65
CA ARG A 287 38.55 13.84 7.42
C ARG A 287 39.44 15.04 7.20
N CYS A 288 40.71 14.82 6.89
CA CYS A 288 41.60 15.91 6.50
C CYS A 288 41.29 16.35 5.06
N LEU A 289 41.09 17.65 4.85
CA LEU A 289 40.88 18.21 3.52
C LEU A 289 42.15 18.27 2.68
N ASN A 290 43.33 18.09 3.29
CA ASN A 290 44.62 18.18 2.60
C ASN A 290 45.13 16.82 2.11
N CYS A 291 45.11 15.79 2.97
CA CYS A 291 45.61 14.45 2.63
C CYS A 291 44.52 13.36 2.55
N GLY A 292 43.27 13.67 2.91
CA GLY A 292 42.16 12.72 2.83
C GLY A 292 42.08 11.69 3.96
N THR A 293 43.06 11.63 4.86
CA THR A 293 43.07 10.71 6.00
C THR A 293 41.84 10.91 6.89
N GLU A 294 41.23 9.82 7.32
CA GLU A 294 40.09 9.80 8.24
C GLU A 294 40.52 9.21 9.60
N TRP A 295 40.04 9.81 10.70
CA TRP A 295 40.26 9.27 12.05
C TRP A 295 39.07 9.54 12.97
N ALA A 296 38.91 8.67 13.97
CA ALA A 296 37.87 8.81 14.98
C ALA A 296 38.21 9.97 15.93
N VAL A 297 37.18 10.70 16.35
CA VAL A 297 37.29 11.68 17.44
C VAL A 297 36.63 11.03 18.65
N ASP A 298 37.45 10.51 19.56
CA ASP A 298 37.00 9.96 20.84
C ASP A 298 36.41 11.06 21.74
#